data_AF-A0A4R3R1J7-F1
#
_entry.id   AF-A0A4R3R1J7-F1
#
_cell.length_a   1.000
_cell.length_b   1.000
_cell.length_c   1.000
_cell.angle_alpha   90.00
_cell.angle_beta   90.00
_cell.angle_gamma   90.00
#
_symmetry.space_group_name_H-M   'P 1'
#
loop_
_entity.id
_entity.type
_entity.pdbx_description
1 polymer ?
#
loop_
_entity_poly.entity_id
_entity_poly.type
_entity_poly.pdbx_seq_one_letter_code
_entity_poly.pdbx_strand_id
1 'polypeptide(L)'
;MTRYLLDTNIISNIVKPKPSESLLAWMGEQRDEDLFIASLTIAEIRRGILEKPRGKKRDSLDAWFAGPEGPQALFADRILSFDDKAGLLWARLMVEGKLAGRPRSGLDMIIAAVAGANDCVVVTDNEKDFVGLQIINPLRRGLEGGNRTMTAAPPLVGSIPEPRAFQAAIAAEFEAARPLSHNAFKVELAIRTGAAVLAELMSISTSSQTRLCGLQGSP
;
A
#
# COMPACT_ATOMS: atom_id res chain seq x y z
N MET A 1 6.78 3.19 17.73
CA MET A 1 7.18 2.76 16.37
C MET A 1 5.94 2.90 15.49
N THR A 2 6.08 3.51 14.31
CA THR A 2 4.95 3.80 13.42
C THR A 2 4.81 2.65 12.42
N ARG A 3 3.59 2.12 12.24
CA ARG A 3 3.29 1.10 11.24
C ARG A 3 2.74 1.77 9.98
N TYR A 4 3.04 1.20 8.81
CA TYR A 4 2.68 1.78 7.52
C TYR A 4 1.91 0.78 6.68
N LEU A 5 0.76 1.19 6.14
CA LEU A 5 0.03 0.41 5.16
C LEU A 5 0.34 0.95 3.76
N LEU A 6 1.07 0.17 2.97
CA LEU A 6 1.43 0.50 1.60
C LEU A 6 0.23 0.28 0.69
N ASP A 7 -0.20 1.35 0.02
CA ASP A 7 -1.22 1.31 -1.02
C ASP A 7 -0.67 0.63 -2.30
N THR A 8 -1.57 0.19 -3.17
CA THR A 8 -1.25 -0.57 -4.40
C THR A 8 -0.41 0.24 -5.37
N ASN A 9 -0.58 1.56 -5.43
CA ASN A 9 0.25 2.46 -6.23
C ASN A 9 1.72 2.45 -5.79
N ILE A 10 2.01 2.33 -4.50
CA ILE A 10 3.36 2.27 -3.93
C ILE A 10 4.03 0.97 -4.35
N ILE A 11 3.36 -0.16 -4.15
CA ILE A 11 3.86 -1.48 -4.58
C ILE A 11 4.08 -1.48 -6.10
N SER A 12 3.12 -0.94 -6.85
CA SER A 12 3.20 -0.81 -8.31
C SER A 12 4.34 0.11 -8.76
N ASN A 13 4.77 1.08 -7.95
CA ASN A 13 5.90 1.95 -8.24
C ASN A 13 7.25 1.25 -8.04
N ILE A 14 7.39 0.49 -6.96
CA ILE A 14 8.62 -0.24 -6.62
C ILE A 14 8.96 -1.28 -7.69
N VAL A 15 7.95 -1.91 -8.29
CA VAL A 15 8.15 -2.92 -9.33
C VAL A 15 8.43 -2.32 -10.73
N LYS A 16 8.39 -0.99 -10.89
CA LYS A 16 8.70 -0.33 -12.18
C LYS A 16 10.17 -0.53 -12.56
N PRO A 17 10.51 -0.46 -13.86
CA PRO A 17 11.90 -0.55 -14.32
C PRO A 17 12.78 0.54 -13.72
N LYS A 18 12.18 1.71 -13.54
CA LYS A 18 12.77 2.85 -12.87
C LYS A 18 11.82 3.28 -11.75
N PRO A 19 11.98 2.74 -10.53
CA PRO A 19 11.22 3.17 -9.37
C PRO A 19 11.54 4.63 -9.04
N SER A 20 10.67 5.29 -8.28
CA SER A 20 11.00 6.62 -7.75
C SER A 20 12.16 6.54 -6.75
N GLU A 21 13.20 7.33 -6.98
CA GLU A 21 14.36 7.43 -6.08
C GLU A 21 13.93 7.85 -4.65
N SER A 22 12.98 8.78 -4.53
CA SER A 22 12.51 9.25 -3.23
C SER A 22 11.73 8.17 -2.47
N LEU A 23 11.00 7.32 -3.20
CA LEU A 23 10.32 6.18 -2.62
C LEU A 23 11.31 5.14 -2.11
N LEU A 24 12.33 4.83 -2.91
CA LEU A 24 13.38 3.90 -2.50
C LEU A 24 14.14 4.41 -1.27
N ALA A 25 14.46 5.71 -1.23
CA ALA A 25 15.08 6.33 -0.07
C ALA A 25 14.21 6.23 1.18
N TRP A 26 12.92 6.61 1.08
CA TRP A 26 11.98 6.53 2.20
C TRP A 26 11.80 5.08 2.70
N MET A 27 11.67 4.11 1.79
CA MET A 27 11.58 2.69 2.13
C MET A 27 12.84 2.19 2.84
N GLY A 28 14.02 2.63 2.41
CA GLY A 28 15.30 2.26 3.03
C GLY A 28 15.49 2.77 4.46
N GLU A 29 14.70 3.75 4.87
CA GLU A 29 14.67 4.27 6.25
C GLU A 29 13.70 3.51 7.16
N GLN A 30 12.77 2.73 6.59
CA GLN A 30 11.79 1.98 7.37
C GLN A 30 12.30 0.58 7.71
N ARG A 31 11.78 0.00 8.79
CA ARG A 31 11.96 -1.42 9.07
C ARG A 31 10.94 -2.22 8.27
N ASP A 32 11.36 -3.31 7.65
CA ASP A 32 10.46 -4.18 6.88
C ASP A 32 9.24 -4.62 7.71
N GLU A 33 9.45 -4.94 9.00
CA GLU A 33 8.39 -5.34 9.94
C GLU A 33 7.32 -4.28 10.20
N ASP A 34 7.62 -3.01 9.92
CA ASP A 34 6.67 -1.89 10.04
C ASP A 34 5.89 -1.64 8.74
N LEU A 35 6.24 -2.31 7.64
CA LEU A 35 5.58 -2.16 6.34
C LEU A 35 4.54 -3.26 6.12
N PHE A 36 3.31 -2.89 5.86
CA PHE A 36 2.18 -3.78 5.67
C PHE A 36 1.52 -3.53 4.32
N ILE A 37 0.76 -4.50 3.82
CA ILE A 37 -0.16 -4.33 2.68
C ILE A 37 -1.55 -4.83 3.05
N ALA A 38 -2.59 -4.33 2.38
CA ALA A 38 -3.93 -4.88 2.54
C ALA A 38 -4.12 -6.13 1.67
N SER A 39 -5.02 -7.03 2.09
CA SER A 39 -5.46 -8.13 1.23
C SER A 39 -6.08 -7.63 -0.09
N LEU A 40 -6.68 -6.43 -0.08
CA LEU A 40 -7.13 -5.76 -1.28
C LEU A 40 -5.99 -5.49 -2.28
N THR A 41 -4.81 -5.08 -1.81
CA THR A 41 -3.63 -4.87 -2.66
C THR A 41 -3.21 -6.15 -3.38
N ILE A 42 -3.26 -7.30 -2.68
CA ILE A 42 -3.04 -8.62 -3.31
C ILE A 42 -4.06 -8.88 -4.42
N ALA A 43 -5.34 -8.62 -4.14
CA ALA A 43 -6.41 -8.82 -5.11
C ALA A 43 -6.27 -7.93 -6.34
N GLU A 44 -5.88 -6.66 -6.17
CA GLU A 44 -5.67 -5.71 -7.27
C GLU A 44 -4.50 -6.12 -8.16
N ILE A 45 -3.37 -6.51 -7.57
CA ILE A 45 -2.22 -7.03 -8.32
C ILE A 45 -2.64 -8.29 -9.09
N ARG A 46 -3.32 -9.23 -8.43
CA ARG A 46 -3.79 -10.48 -9.06
C ARG A 46 -4.75 -10.19 -10.22
N ARG A 47 -5.71 -9.30 -10.03
CA ARG A 47 -6.64 -8.86 -11.07
C ARG A 47 -5.88 -8.30 -12.28
N GLY A 48 -4.90 -7.42 -12.06
CA GLY A 48 -4.10 -6.83 -13.13
C GLY A 48 -3.25 -7.83 -13.93
N ILE A 49 -2.92 -9.00 -13.34
CA ILE A 49 -2.29 -10.12 -14.04
C ILE A 49 -3.33 -10.90 -14.85
N LEU A 50 -4.47 -11.22 -14.24
CA LEU A 50 -5.54 -12.01 -14.87
C LEU A 50 -6.17 -11.31 -16.07
N GLU A 51 -6.23 -9.98 -16.07
CA GLU A 51 -6.72 -9.15 -17.17
C GLU A 51 -5.80 -9.17 -18.40
N LYS A 52 -4.55 -9.64 -18.27
CA LYS A 52 -3.65 -9.73 -19.41
C LYS A 52 -4.03 -10.89 -20.34
N PRO A 53 -3.89 -10.71 -21.67
CA PRO A 53 -4.00 -11.81 -22.61
C PRO A 53 -3.04 -12.95 -22.23
N ARG A 54 -3.46 -14.19 -22.49
CA ARG A 54 -2.62 -15.37 -22.27
C ARG A 54 -1.35 -15.29 -23.13
N GLY A 55 -0.24 -15.74 -22.57
CA GLY A 55 1.06 -15.77 -23.23
C GLY A 55 2.20 -15.52 -22.25
N LYS A 56 3.44 -15.60 -22.75
CA LYS A 56 4.68 -15.56 -21.96
C LYS A 56 4.69 -14.49 -20.87
N LYS A 57 4.23 -13.29 -21.23
CA LYS A 57 4.17 -12.13 -20.33
C LYS A 57 3.28 -12.34 -19.11
N ARG A 58 2.10 -12.92 -19.31
CA ARG A 58 1.19 -13.25 -18.20
C ARG A 58 1.79 -14.40 -17.38
N ASP A 59 2.33 -15.42 -18.04
CA ASP A 59 2.91 -16.59 -17.37
C ASP A 59 4.08 -16.18 -16.44
N SER A 60 4.95 -15.28 -16.89
CA SER A 60 6.03 -14.73 -16.06
C SER A 60 5.52 -13.94 -14.85
N LEU A 61 4.44 -13.17 -15.00
CA LEU A 61 3.83 -12.44 -13.89
C LEU A 61 3.09 -13.35 -12.92
N ASP A 62 2.43 -14.39 -13.42
CA ASP A 62 1.82 -15.44 -12.61
C ASP A 62 2.89 -16.17 -11.79
N ALA A 63 4.02 -16.52 -12.39
CA ALA A 63 5.16 -17.15 -11.71
C ALA A 63 5.80 -16.23 -10.67
N TRP A 64 5.99 -14.94 -10.99
CA TRP A 64 6.47 -13.94 -10.02
C TRP A 64 5.51 -13.80 -8.83
N PHE A 65 4.21 -13.65 -9.11
CA PHE A 65 3.19 -13.44 -8.07
C PHE A 65 3.12 -14.61 -7.08
N ALA A 66 3.26 -15.84 -7.57
CA ALA A 66 3.28 -17.05 -6.74
C ALA A 66 4.67 -17.38 -6.16
N GLY A 67 5.72 -16.69 -6.61
CA GLY A 67 7.09 -16.97 -6.25
C GLY A 67 7.51 -16.35 -4.90
N PRO A 68 8.76 -16.61 -4.46
CA PRO A 68 9.31 -16.08 -3.21
C PRO A 68 9.45 -14.55 -3.19
N GLU A 69 9.44 -13.92 -4.36
CA GLU A 69 9.49 -12.47 -4.55
C GLU A 69 8.09 -11.87 -4.81
N GLY A 70 7.05 -12.71 -4.82
CA GLY A 70 5.67 -12.26 -4.94
C GLY A 70 5.20 -11.57 -3.66
N PRO A 71 4.13 -10.76 -3.75
CA PRO A 71 3.68 -9.95 -2.62
C PRO A 71 3.23 -10.81 -1.42
N GLN A 72 2.70 -12.02 -1.67
CA GLN A 72 2.30 -12.93 -0.59
C GLN A 72 3.49 -13.45 0.23
N ALA A 73 4.61 -13.75 -0.43
CA ALA A 73 5.82 -14.23 0.23
C ALA A 73 6.61 -13.08 0.87
N LEU A 74 6.73 -11.94 0.17
CA LEU A 74 7.46 -10.78 0.68
C LEU A 74 6.82 -10.21 1.93
N PHE A 75 5.49 -10.11 1.97
CA PHE A 75 4.73 -9.56 3.09
C PHE A 75 4.11 -10.64 3.97
N ALA A 76 4.72 -11.83 4.03
CA ALA A 76 4.28 -12.87 4.96
C ALA A 76 4.10 -12.29 6.38
N ASP A 77 2.98 -12.62 7.02
CA ASP A 77 2.52 -12.11 8.32
C ASP A 77 2.28 -10.59 8.40
N ARG A 78 2.35 -9.89 7.27
CA ARG A 78 2.15 -8.44 7.14
C ARG A 78 1.09 -8.07 6.09
N ILE A 79 0.21 -9.02 5.79
CA ILE A 79 -0.98 -8.82 4.96
C ILE A 79 -2.18 -8.64 5.87
N LEU A 80 -2.71 -7.43 5.92
CA LEU A 80 -3.84 -7.08 6.77
C LEU A 80 -5.16 -7.33 6.03
N SER A 81 -6.09 -8.01 6.67
CA SER A 81 -7.39 -8.35 6.10
C SER A 81 -8.38 -7.18 6.24
N PHE A 82 -9.35 -7.10 5.32
CA PHE A 82 -10.55 -6.31 5.52
C PHE A 82 -11.54 -7.13 6.35
N ASP A 83 -11.43 -7.02 7.66
CA ASP A 83 -12.26 -7.70 8.66
C ASP A 83 -13.47 -6.85 9.10
N ASP A 84 -14.20 -7.29 10.12
CA ASP A 84 -15.36 -6.60 10.67
C ASP A 84 -15.01 -5.22 11.25
N LYS A 85 -13.87 -5.10 11.95
CA LYS A 85 -13.39 -3.82 12.48
C LYS A 85 -13.11 -2.83 11.37
N ALA A 86 -12.42 -3.26 10.32
CA ALA A 86 -12.17 -2.46 9.13
C ALA A 86 -13.50 -2.12 8.41
N GLY A 87 -14.45 -3.05 8.32
CA GLY A 87 -15.78 -2.80 7.75
C GLY A 87 -16.55 -1.68 8.44
N LEU A 88 -16.52 -1.63 9.77
CA LEU A 88 -17.16 -0.56 10.55
C LEU A 88 -16.48 0.80 10.35
N LEU A 89 -15.14 0.83 10.26
CA LEU A 89 -14.40 2.05 9.94
C LEU A 89 -14.70 2.54 8.53
N TRP A 90 -14.74 1.63 7.55
CA TRP A 90 -15.08 1.94 6.16
C TRP A 90 -16.43 2.64 6.06
N ALA A 91 -17.46 2.11 6.73
CA ALA A 91 -18.80 2.69 6.70
C ALA A 91 -18.80 4.14 7.23
N ARG A 92 -18.07 4.42 8.32
CA ARG A 92 -17.91 5.77 8.86
C ARG A 92 -17.21 6.68 7.86
N LEU A 93 -16.08 6.25 7.31
CA LEU A 93 -15.29 7.03 6.33
C LEU A 93 -16.11 7.40 5.09
N MET A 94 -16.97 6.51 4.60
CA MET A 94 -17.85 6.77 3.46
C MET A 94 -18.91 7.83 3.77
N VAL A 95 -19.56 7.74 4.95
CA VAL A 95 -20.57 8.71 5.38
C VAL A 95 -19.94 10.09 5.61
N GLU A 96 -18.79 10.14 6.28
CA GLU A 96 -18.05 11.39 6.52
C GLU A 96 -17.71 12.12 5.22
N GLY A 97 -17.19 11.39 4.22
CA GLY A 97 -16.88 11.95 2.91
C GLY A 97 -18.12 12.55 2.24
N LYS A 98 -19.24 11.84 2.28
CA LYS A 98 -20.52 12.32 1.75
C LYS A 98 -21.00 13.59 2.45
N LEU A 99 -20.97 13.61 3.79
CA LEU A 99 -21.40 14.76 4.59
C LEU A 99 -20.48 15.98 4.40
N ALA A 100 -19.19 15.75 4.16
CA ALA A 100 -18.21 16.80 3.85
C ALA A 100 -18.31 17.32 2.40
N GLY A 101 -19.27 16.84 1.60
CA GLY A 101 -19.41 17.21 0.18
C GLY A 101 -18.26 16.70 -0.70
N ARG A 102 -17.52 15.69 -0.24
CA ARG A 102 -16.37 15.08 -0.92
C ARG A 102 -16.53 13.56 -0.95
N PRO A 103 -17.37 13.02 -1.86
CA PRO A 103 -17.55 11.58 -2.00
C PRO A 103 -16.19 10.88 -2.18
N ARG A 104 -15.97 9.81 -1.41
CA ARG A 104 -14.72 9.04 -1.41
C ARG A 104 -14.87 7.77 -2.23
N SER A 105 -13.76 7.29 -2.79
CA SER A 105 -13.69 6.00 -3.49
C SER A 105 -13.87 4.85 -2.51
N GLY A 106 -14.74 3.90 -2.85
CA GLY A 106 -15.02 2.75 -1.98
C GLY A 106 -13.80 1.85 -1.77
N LEU A 107 -12.96 1.67 -2.79
CA LEU A 107 -11.75 0.84 -2.72
C LEU A 107 -10.63 1.52 -1.91
N ASP A 108 -10.39 2.82 -2.14
CA ASP A 108 -9.39 3.57 -1.39
C ASP A 108 -9.77 3.64 0.10
N MET A 109 -11.07 3.72 0.40
CA MET A 109 -11.55 3.67 1.78
C MET A 109 -11.41 2.30 2.43
N ILE A 110 -11.33 1.20 1.67
CA ILE A 110 -10.98 -0.11 2.25
C ILE A 110 -9.54 -0.05 2.76
N ILE A 111 -8.61 0.50 1.97
CA ILE A 111 -7.21 0.69 2.40
C ILE A 111 -7.15 1.58 3.66
N ALA A 112 -7.82 2.73 3.65
CA ALA A 112 -7.88 3.62 4.80
C ALA A 112 -8.46 2.94 6.05
N ALA A 113 -9.51 2.14 5.88
CA ALA A 113 -10.16 1.46 6.98
C ALA A 113 -9.32 0.32 7.56
N VAL A 114 -8.63 -0.46 6.71
CA VAL A 114 -7.67 -1.48 7.15
C VAL A 114 -6.52 -0.81 7.92
N ALA A 115 -6.03 0.33 7.44
CA ALA A 115 -4.98 1.08 8.12
C ALA A 115 -5.44 1.55 9.51
N GLY A 116 -6.61 2.17 9.58
CA GLY A 116 -7.20 2.65 10.84
C GLY A 116 -7.51 1.52 11.83
N ALA A 117 -7.92 0.34 11.36
CA ALA A 117 -8.20 -0.82 12.22
C ALA A 117 -6.94 -1.43 12.86
N ASN A 118 -5.76 -1.14 12.29
CA ASN A 118 -4.49 -1.74 12.66
C ASN A 118 -3.44 -0.71 13.12
N ASP A 119 -3.87 0.51 13.45
CA ASP A 119 -3.00 1.62 13.87
C ASP A 119 -1.86 1.91 12.89
N CYS A 120 -2.15 1.79 11.59
CA CYS A 120 -1.20 2.06 10.50
C CYS A 120 -1.47 3.42 9.85
N VAL A 121 -0.41 4.04 9.34
CA VAL A 121 -0.49 5.22 8.48
C VAL A 121 -0.51 4.77 7.02
N VAL A 122 -1.46 5.27 6.22
CA VAL A 122 -1.52 4.96 4.79
C VAL A 122 -0.36 5.62 4.06
N VAL A 123 0.35 4.85 3.24
CA VAL A 123 1.40 5.34 2.35
C VAL A 123 0.88 5.26 0.93
N THR A 124 0.71 6.41 0.29
CA THR A 124 0.06 6.51 -1.03
C THR A 124 0.55 7.76 -1.77
N ASP A 125 0.55 7.72 -3.11
CA ASP A 125 0.71 8.92 -3.95
C ASP A 125 -0.63 9.56 -4.35
N ASN A 126 -1.76 8.91 -4.04
CA ASN A 126 -3.12 9.33 -4.38
C ASN A 126 -3.73 10.26 -3.31
N GLU A 127 -3.02 11.31 -2.91
CA GLU A 127 -3.39 12.17 -1.76
C GLU A 127 -4.83 12.72 -1.83
N LYS A 128 -5.34 12.97 -3.04
CA LYS A 128 -6.70 13.48 -3.31
C LYS A 128 -7.81 12.54 -2.80
N ASP A 129 -7.56 11.24 -2.79
CA ASP A 129 -8.58 10.23 -2.45
C ASP A 129 -8.66 10.01 -0.94
N PHE A 130 -7.66 10.51 -0.20
CA PHE A 130 -7.52 10.40 1.25
C PHE A 130 -7.62 11.74 1.99
N VAL A 131 -8.24 12.75 1.37
CA VAL A 131 -8.37 14.08 1.97
C VAL A 131 -9.06 14.00 3.35
N GLY A 132 -8.41 14.61 4.35
CA GLY A 132 -8.85 14.61 5.74
C GLY A 132 -8.40 13.40 6.55
N LEU A 133 -7.60 12.50 5.96
CA LEU A 133 -6.99 11.36 6.64
C LEU A 133 -5.48 11.55 6.77
N GLN A 134 -4.88 10.87 7.74
CA GLN A 134 -3.43 10.86 7.93
C GLN A 134 -2.79 9.94 6.88
N ILE A 135 -1.96 10.51 6.02
CA ILE A 135 -1.23 9.79 4.97
C ILE A 135 0.23 10.25 4.89
N ILE A 136 1.06 9.42 4.26
CA ILE A 136 2.42 9.75 3.82
C ILE A 136 2.52 9.57 2.32
N ASN A 137 3.02 10.60 1.63
CA ASN A 137 3.39 10.51 0.22
C ASN A 137 4.93 10.51 0.06
N PRO A 138 5.56 9.35 -0.11
CA PRO A 138 7.02 9.24 -0.23
C PRO A 138 7.56 9.69 -1.60
N LEU A 139 6.68 10.03 -2.55
CA LEU A 139 7.07 10.51 -3.87
C LEU A 139 7.30 12.03 -3.90
N ARG A 140 6.91 12.77 -2.85
CA ARG A 140 7.29 14.19 -2.74
C ARG A 140 8.79 14.30 -2.50
N ARG A 141 9.53 14.87 -3.45
CA ARG A 141 10.94 15.22 -3.25
C ARG A 141 11.07 16.29 -2.16
N GLY A 142 11.86 15.98 -1.14
CA GLY A 142 12.52 16.93 -0.24
C GLY A 142 11.58 17.87 0.52
N LEU A 143 11.20 17.47 1.73
CA LEU A 143 11.31 18.39 2.86
C LEU A 143 12.07 17.67 3.96
N GLU A 144 13.30 18.16 4.14
CA GLU A 144 14.15 17.97 5.31
C GLU A 144 13.34 17.87 6.60
N GLY A 145 13.67 16.89 7.46
CA GLY A 145 13.75 17.04 8.92
C GLY A 145 12.61 17.73 9.66
N GLY A 146 11.39 17.75 9.12
CA GLY A 146 10.29 18.54 9.63
C GLY A 146 9.14 17.65 10.00
N ASN A 147 9.08 17.28 11.28
CA ASN A 147 7.86 16.84 11.94
C ASN A 147 6.80 17.94 11.79
N ARG A 148 6.14 18.01 10.63
CA ARG A 148 4.94 18.81 10.44
C ARG A 148 3.78 17.95 10.92
N THR A 149 3.65 17.89 12.25
CA THR A 149 2.34 17.95 12.90
C THR A 149 1.60 19.15 12.32
N MET A 150 0.88 18.95 11.21
CA MET A 150 -0.32 19.73 10.99
C MET A 150 -1.27 19.28 12.09
N THR A 151 -1.54 20.22 13.00
CA THR A 151 -2.46 20.13 14.14
C THR A 151 -3.39 18.92 14.06
N ALA A 152 -3.18 18.01 15.01
CA ALA A 152 -4.06 16.89 15.29
C ALA A 152 -5.52 17.35 15.20
N ALA A 153 -6.26 16.78 14.26
CA ALA A 153 -7.65 16.49 14.59
C ALA A 153 -7.58 15.58 15.83
N PRO A 154 -8.34 15.88 16.90
CA PRO A 154 -8.27 15.10 18.12
C PRO A 154 -8.52 13.62 17.78
N PRO A 155 -7.97 12.67 18.57
CA PRO A 155 -8.28 11.27 18.36
C PRO A 155 -9.81 11.16 18.39
N LEU A 156 -10.42 10.67 17.30
CA LEU A 156 -11.85 10.40 17.29
C LEU A 156 -12.13 9.12 18.07
N VAL A 157 -11.74 9.12 19.35
CA VAL A 157 -12.28 8.27 20.40
C VAL A 157 -13.58 8.95 20.84
N GLY A 158 -14.63 8.70 20.06
CA GLY A 158 -16.00 8.83 20.55
C GLY A 158 -16.30 7.59 21.40
N SER A 159 -16.42 7.80 22.71
CA SER A 159 -16.80 6.83 23.76
C SER A 159 -17.57 5.58 23.30
N ILE A 160 -16.94 4.41 23.45
CA ILE A 160 -17.65 3.16 23.77
C ILE A 160 -17.85 3.16 25.30
N PRO A 161 -19.03 2.80 25.85
CA PRO A 161 -19.24 2.74 27.29
C PRO A 161 -18.38 1.65 27.95
N GLU A 162 -17.85 1.96 29.14
CA GLU A 162 -17.01 1.13 30.03
C GLU A 162 -17.58 -0.27 30.30
N PRO A 163 -16.70 -1.29 30.40
CA PRO A 163 -16.41 -1.80 31.74
C PRO A 163 -14.93 -2.25 31.93
N ARG A 164 -14.12 -1.40 32.57
CA ARG A 164 -12.89 -1.55 33.38
C ARG A 164 -12.29 -2.92 33.74
N ALA A 165 -12.92 -4.06 33.51
CA ALA A 165 -12.46 -5.38 33.96
C ALA A 165 -11.48 -6.09 33.00
N PHE A 166 -11.47 -5.77 31.71
CA PHE A 166 -10.76 -6.59 30.71
C PHE A 166 -9.27 -6.25 30.54
N GLN A 167 -8.85 -5.04 30.95
CA GLN A 167 -7.47 -4.56 30.84
C GLN A 167 -6.50 -5.15 31.87
N ALA A 168 -6.98 -5.75 32.97
CA ALA A 168 -6.08 -6.23 34.02
C ALA A 168 -5.37 -7.56 33.68
N ALA A 169 -5.84 -8.31 32.69
CA ALA A 169 -5.47 -9.73 32.54
C ALA A 169 -4.32 -10.02 31.56
N ILE A 170 -4.01 -9.17 30.58
CA ILE A 170 -3.03 -9.52 29.52
C ILE A 170 -1.79 -8.60 29.53
N ALA A 171 -1.71 -7.72 30.52
CA ALA A 171 -0.52 -6.95 30.84
C ALA A 171 0.63 -7.78 31.48
N ALA A 172 0.56 -9.12 31.47
CA ALA A 172 1.49 -9.98 32.21
C ALA A 172 2.48 -10.79 31.36
N GLU A 173 2.40 -10.77 30.02
CA GLU A 173 3.25 -11.62 29.15
C GLU A 173 4.21 -10.82 28.24
N PHE A 174 4.82 -9.78 28.82
CA PHE A 174 5.98 -9.09 28.27
C PHE A 174 7.28 -9.71 28.85
N GLU A 175 8.41 -9.53 28.15
CA GLU A 175 9.82 -9.85 28.48
C GLU A 175 10.41 -11.25 28.11
N ALA A 176 11.18 -11.33 26.99
CA ALA A 176 12.64 -11.59 27.01
C ALA A 176 13.32 -11.81 25.63
N ALA A 177 14.35 -10.97 25.38
CA ALA A 177 15.67 -11.24 24.75
C ALA A 177 15.91 -11.37 23.20
N ARG A 178 16.83 -10.50 22.73
CA ARG A 178 17.61 -10.39 21.45
C ARG A 178 18.87 -11.33 21.46
N PRO A 179 19.84 -11.36 20.47
CA PRO A 179 20.09 -10.47 19.29
C PRO A 179 20.59 -11.10 17.93
N LEU A 180 20.53 -10.26 16.86
CA LEU A 180 21.42 -10.10 15.66
C LEU A 180 21.56 -11.28 14.64
N SER A 181 21.75 -11.13 13.31
CA SER A 181 21.88 -10.03 12.32
C SER A 181 21.92 -10.64 10.89
N HIS A 182 21.43 -9.95 9.84
CA HIS A 182 22.19 -9.59 8.62
C HIS A 182 21.31 -8.92 7.55
N ASN A 183 21.87 -7.87 6.94
CA ASN A 183 21.23 -6.86 6.13
C ASN A 183 21.43 -7.07 4.61
N ALA A 184 20.64 -6.33 3.82
CA ALA A 184 20.94 -5.85 2.46
C ALA A 184 20.77 -6.75 1.22
N PHE A 185 20.22 -7.98 1.31
CA PHE A 185 20.07 -8.81 0.11
C PHE A 185 18.70 -8.68 -0.61
N LYS A 186 17.63 -8.30 0.10
CA LYS A 186 16.25 -8.40 -0.44
C LYS A 186 15.84 -7.25 -1.35
N VAL A 187 16.34 -6.03 -1.09
CA VAL A 187 16.02 -4.85 -1.92
C VAL A 187 16.73 -4.93 -3.28
N GLU A 188 17.97 -5.41 -3.32
CA GLU A 188 18.71 -5.60 -4.57
C GLU A 188 18.14 -6.75 -5.42
N LEU A 189 17.64 -7.82 -4.78
CA LEU A 189 17.01 -8.95 -5.47
C LEU A 189 15.68 -8.52 -6.11
N ALA A 190 14.83 -7.77 -5.40
CA ALA A 190 13.57 -7.26 -5.95
C ALA A 190 13.79 -6.28 -7.14
N ILE A 191 14.86 -5.47 -7.10
CA ILE A 191 15.24 -4.56 -8.18
C ILE A 191 15.74 -5.33 -9.41
N ARG A 192 16.52 -6.39 -9.23
CA ARG A 192 17.10 -7.17 -10.35
C ARG A 192 16.08 -8.06 -11.06
N THR A 193 15.15 -8.67 -10.33
CA THR A 193 14.16 -9.60 -10.92
C THR A 193 12.91 -8.86 -11.45
N GLY A 194 12.50 -7.76 -10.81
CA GLY A 194 11.35 -6.95 -11.21
C GLY A 194 11.60 -6.02 -12.41
N ALA A 195 12.77 -5.39 -12.48
CA ALA A 195 13.05 -4.37 -13.50
C ALA A 195 13.15 -4.96 -14.93
N ALA A 196 13.71 -6.17 -15.08
CA ALA A 196 13.83 -6.84 -16.37
C ALA A 196 12.46 -7.22 -16.95
N VAL A 197 11.55 -7.70 -16.10
CA VAL A 197 10.22 -8.15 -16.53
C VAL A 197 9.32 -6.95 -16.83
N LEU A 198 9.40 -5.85 -16.06
CA LEU A 198 8.56 -4.67 -16.26
C LEU A 198 9.03 -3.75 -17.41
N ALA A 199 10.34 -3.72 -17.74
CA ALA A 199 10.90 -2.86 -18.79
C ALA A 199 10.32 -3.19 -20.17
N GLU A 200 10.06 -4.48 -20.39
CA GLU A 200 9.45 -4.99 -21.61
C GLU A 200 7.92 -4.79 -21.62
N LEU A 201 7.29 -4.51 -20.47
CA LEU A 201 5.85 -4.21 -20.41
C LEU A 201 5.52 -2.77 -20.77
N MET A 202 6.42 -1.82 -20.48
CA MET A 202 6.19 -0.40 -20.72
C MET A 202 6.58 0.06 -22.13
N SER A 203 7.44 -0.68 -22.86
CA SER A 203 7.79 -0.35 -24.26
C SER A 203 6.65 -0.54 -25.27
N ILE A 204 5.61 -1.32 -24.91
CA ILE A 204 4.48 -1.65 -25.81
C ILE A 204 3.29 -0.68 -25.62
N SER A 205 3.25 0.07 -24.50
CA SER A 205 2.17 1.04 -24.22
C SER A 205 2.26 2.27 -25.13
N THR A 206 3.46 2.70 -25.50
CA THR A 206 3.70 3.83 -26.41
C THR A 206 3.42 3.47 -27.87
N SER A 207 3.60 2.21 -28.28
CA SER A 207 3.30 1.75 -29.65
C SER A 207 1.81 1.55 -29.95
N SER A 208 0.96 1.52 -28.92
CA SER A 208 -0.48 1.30 -29.04
C SER A 208 -1.28 2.60 -29.18
N GLN A 209 -0.77 3.73 -28.65
CA GLN A 209 -1.39 5.05 -28.85
C GLN A 209 -1.24 5.58 -30.28
N THR A 210 -0.13 5.28 -30.97
CA THR A 210 0.09 5.76 -32.36
C THR A 210 -0.79 5.04 -33.39
N ARG A 211 -1.30 3.83 -33.08
CA ARG A 211 -2.22 3.10 -33.99
C ARG A 211 -3.69 3.47 -33.83
N LEU A 212 -4.09 4.09 -32.71
CA LEU A 212 -5.48 4.48 -32.47
C LEU A 212 -5.85 5.86 -33.04
N CYS A 213 -4.87 6.75 -33.28
CA CYS A 213 -5.13 8.05 -33.92
C CYS A 213 -5.27 8.00 -35.46
N GLY A 214 -5.00 6.85 -36.11
CA GLY A 214 -4.99 6.75 -37.58
C GLY A 214 -6.30 6.31 -38.24
N LEU A 215 -7.37 6.06 -37.48
CA LEU A 215 -8.58 5.38 -38.00
C LEU A 215 -9.89 6.18 -37.87
N GLN A 216 -9.84 7.48 -37.58
CA GLN A 216 -11.02 8.35 -37.67
C GLN A 216 -10.77 9.50 -38.64
N GLY A 217 -11.01 9.23 -39.92
CA GLY A 217 -11.10 10.21 -40.99
C GLY A 217 -11.97 9.69 -42.13
N SER A 218 -13.07 10.40 -42.38
CA SER A 218 -13.97 10.35 -43.55
C SER A 218 -15.08 9.27 -43.55
N PRO A 219 -16.26 9.58 -44.10
CA PRO A 219 -16.48 10.17 -45.42
C PRO A 219 -16.50 11.70 -45.45
#